data_AF-A0AA49FMC3-F1
#
_entry.id   AF-A0AA49FMC3-F1
#
_cell.length_a   1.000
_cell.length_b   1.000
_cell.length_c   1.000
_cell.angle_alpha   90.00
_cell.angle_beta   90.00
_cell.angle_gamma   90.00
#
_symmetry.space_group_name_H-M   'P 1'
#
loop_
_entity.id
_entity.type
_entity.pdbx_description
1 polymer ?
#
loop_
_entity_poly.entity_id
_entity_poly.type
_entity_poly.pdbx_seq_one_letter_code
_entity_poly.pdbx_strand_id
1 'polypeptide(L)'
;MAEQSRLIKKYPNRRLYDTRTSTYITLADVKDLVLRHENFRVADARTGEDLTRCILLQIILDEEMAGIPMLSSELLSQMIRSHGNAMQDMMGKYLESNVRAFTEMQARQ
;
A
#
# COMPACT_ATOMS: atom_id res chain seq x y z
N MET A 1 -23.51 10.06 -2.74
CA MET A 1 -23.18 9.68 -1.34
C MET A 1 -21.78 9.12 -1.38
N ALA A 2 -20.81 9.75 -0.71
CA ALA A 2 -19.43 9.26 -0.74
C ALA A 2 -19.40 7.85 -0.13
N GLU A 3 -18.95 6.85 -0.88
CA GLU A 3 -18.66 5.52 -0.33
C GLU A 3 -17.75 5.72 0.89
N GLN A 4 -18.25 5.36 2.07
CA GLN A 4 -17.45 5.42 3.28
C GLN A 4 -16.37 4.35 3.16
N SER A 5 -15.16 4.78 2.82
CA SER A 5 -13.97 3.94 2.81
C SER A 5 -13.86 3.17 4.14
N ARG A 6 -13.69 1.85 4.06
CA ARG A 6 -13.62 0.95 5.22
C ARG A 6 -12.49 1.42 6.14
N LEU A 7 -12.81 1.76 7.39
CA LEU A 7 -11.81 2.26 8.33
C LEU A 7 -11.14 1.11 9.08
N ILE A 8 -9.81 1.08 9.04
CA ILE A 8 -8.97 0.18 9.80
C ILE A 8 -8.20 1.03 10.82
N LYS A 9 -8.34 0.73 12.10
CA LYS A 9 -7.64 1.41 13.18
C LYS A 9 -6.38 0.66 13.56
N LYS A 10 -5.24 1.33 13.49
CA LYS A 10 -3.95 0.80 13.96
C LYS A 10 -3.71 1.19 15.40
N TYR A 11 -3.45 0.19 16.25
CA TYR A 11 -3.09 0.37 17.64
C TYR A 11 -1.57 0.21 17.85
N PRO A 12 -0.99 0.81 18.89
CA PRO A 12 0.47 0.81 19.13
C PRO A 12 1.08 -0.59 19.29
N ASN A 13 0.31 -1.57 19.78
CA ASN A 13 0.74 -2.96 19.97
C ASN A 13 0.74 -3.78 18.67
N ARG A 14 0.95 -3.13 17.52
CA ARG A 14 0.90 -3.69 16.15
C ARG A 14 -0.46 -4.27 15.73
N ARG A 15 -1.52 -4.14 16.54
CA ARG A 15 -2.85 -4.66 16.20
C ARG A 15 -3.54 -3.74 15.20
N LEU A 16 -4.23 -4.34 14.22
CA LEU A 16 -5.14 -3.67 13.32
C LEU A 16 -6.57 -4.08 13.68
N TYR A 17 -7.47 -3.12 13.72
CA TYR A 17 -8.88 -3.34 14.04
C TYR A 17 -9.75 -2.83 12.92
N ASP A 18 -10.60 -3.70 12.40
CA ASP A 18 -11.51 -3.37 11.34
C ASP A 18 -12.84 -2.88 11.90
N THR A 19 -13.21 -1.63 11.60
CA THR A 19 -14.46 -1.08 12.15
C THR A 19 -15.70 -1.59 11.43
N ARG A 20 -15.57 -2.20 10.25
CA ARG A 20 -16.70 -2.75 9.49
C ARG A 20 -17.09 -4.13 9.99
N THR A 21 -16.11 -5.01 10.21
CA THR A 21 -16.36 -6.36 10.76
C THR A 21 -16.30 -6.40 12.28
N SER A 22 -15.84 -5.32 12.92
CA SER A 22 -15.66 -5.21 14.38
C SER A 22 -14.68 -6.23 14.96
N THR A 23 -13.66 -6.63 14.18
CA THR A 23 -12.69 -7.66 14.53
C THR A 23 -11.25 -7.17 14.43
N TYR A 24 -10.35 -7.80 15.18
CA TYR A 24 -8.93 -7.66 14.94
C TYR A 24 -8.54 -8.41 13.67
N ILE A 25 -7.68 -7.80 12.86
CA ILE A 25 -7.19 -8.34 11.61
C ILE A 25 -5.66 -8.23 11.56
N THR A 26 -5.05 -9.00 10.68
CA THR A 26 -3.61 -9.04 10.42
C THR A 26 -3.24 -8.22 9.18
N LEU A 27 -1.94 -8.04 8.93
CA LEU A 27 -1.48 -7.46 7.67
C LEU A 27 -1.85 -8.31 6.45
N ALA A 28 -1.89 -9.65 6.61
CA ALA A 28 -2.32 -10.55 5.55
C ALA A 28 -3.80 -10.33 5.19
N ASP A 29 -4.65 -10.10 6.19
CA ASP A 29 -6.06 -9.76 5.94
C ASP A 29 -6.19 -8.42 5.21
N VAL A 30 -5.36 -7.41 5.55
CA VAL A 30 -5.34 -6.14 4.83
C VAL A 30 -4.84 -6.32 3.38
N LYS A 31 -3.85 -7.19 3.16
CA LYS A 31 -3.43 -7.57 1.81
C LYS A 31 -4.60 -8.14 1.01
N ASP A 32 -5.39 -9.02 1.60
CA ASP A 32 -6.58 -9.57 0.94
C ASP A 32 -7.59 -8.48 0.55
N LEU A 33 -7.71 -7.40 1.32
CA LEU A 33 -8.54 -6.25 0.95
C LEU A 33 -8.00 -5.54 -0.29
N VAL A 34 -6.69 -5.35 -0.37
CA VAL A 34 -6.02 -4.77 -1.55
C VAL A 34 -6.28 -5.64 -2.78
N LEU A 35 -6.11 -6.96 -2.66
CA LEU A 35 -6.33 -7.91 -3.77
C LEU A 35 -7.79 -7.98 -4.23
N ARG A 36 -8.74 -7.71 -3.34
CA ARG A 36 -10.17 -7.61 -3.66
C ARG A 36 -10.59 -6.24 -4.19
N HIS A 37 -9.65 -5.31 -4.37
CA HIS A 37 -9.91 -3.92 -4.75
C HIS A 37 -10.90 -3.21 -3.82
N GLU A 38 -10.89 -3.54 -2.53
CA GLU A 38 -11.73 -2.85 -1.54
C GLU A 38 -11.17 -1.47 -1.20
N ASN A 39 -12.02 -0.45 -1.17
CA ASN A 39 -11.65 0.89 -0.68
C ASN A 39 -11.55 0.89 0.85
N PHE A 40 -10.34 1.06 1.38
CA PHE A 40 -10.10 1.19 2.81
C PHE A 40 -9.13 2.33 3.13
N ARG A 41 -9.14 2.76 4.39
CA ARG A 41 -8.20 3.71 4.98
C ARG A 41 -7.67 3.14 6.29
N VAL A 42 -6.37 3.25 6.51
CA VAL A 42 -5.79 2.94 7.83
C VAL A 42 -5.51 4.23 8.57
N ALA A 43 -6.02 4.35 9.79
CA ALA A 43 -5.74 5.48 10.67
C ALA A 43 -5.14 5.03 12.00
N ASP A 44 -4.23 5.82 12.56
CA ASP A 44 -3.78 5.62 13.93
C ASP A 44 -4.95 5.78 14.91
N ALA A 45 -5.14 4.82 15.81
CA ALA A 45 -6.27 4.80 16.74
C ALA A 45 -6.21 5.90 17.80
N ARG A 46 -5.03 6.48 18.06
CA ARG A 46 -4.82 7.54 19.05
C ARG A 46 -4.82 8.92 18.40
N THR A 47 -4.09 9.08 17.30
CA THR A 47 -3.87 10.40 16.68
C THR A 47 -4.81 10.67 15.51
N GLY A 48 -5.40 9.64 14.91
CA GLY A 48 -6.20 9.76 13.68
C GLY A 48 -5.36 10.01 12.42
N GLU A 49 -4.03 9.97 12.53
CA GLU A 49 -3.09 10.12 11.41
C GLU A 49 -3.37 9.05 10.34
N ASP A 50 -3.30 9.44 9.06
CA ASP A 50 -3.43 8.51 7.96
C ASP A 50 -2.16 7.66 7.80
N LEU A 51 -2.30 6.37 8.08
CA LEU A 51 -1.22 5.39 7.98
C LEU A 51 -1.37 4.47 6.77
N THR A 52 -2.31 4.76 5.86
CA THR A 52 -2.61 3.89 4.70
C THR A 52 -1.37 3.61 3.88
N ARG A 53 -0.62 4.66 3.51
CA ARG A 53 0.63 4.53 2.76
C ARG A 53 1.67 3.68 3.49
N CYS A 54 1.83 3.89 4.80
CA CYS A 54 2.79 3.15 5.62
C CYS A 54 2.45 1.66 5.67
N ILE A 55 1.17 1.30 5.77
CA ILE A 55 0.72 -0.09 5.77
C ILE A 55 0.91 -0.75 4.40
N LEU A 56 0.60 -0.05 3.31
CA LEU A 56 0.83 -0.59 1.96
C LEU A 56 2.32 -0.86 1.71
N LEU A 57 3.21 0.05 2.13
CA LEU A 57 4.66 -0.18 2.05
C LEU A 57 5.09 -1.38 2.89
N GLN A 58 4.54 -1.55 4.09
CA GLN A 58 4.83 -2.70 4.93
C GLN A 58 4.40 -4.03 4.27
N ILE A 59 3.22 -4.07 3.64
CA ILE A 59 2.75 -5.24 2.90
C ILE A 59 3.70 -5.57 1.74
N ILE A 60 4.12 -4.57 0.95
CA ILE A 60 5.07 -4.78 -0.15
C ILE A 60 6.40 -5.35 0.37
N LEU A 61 6.92 -4.81 1.47
CA LEU A 61 8.16 -5.31 2.08
C LEU A 61 8.02 -6.77 2.55
N ASP A 62 6.91 -7.14 3.17
CA ASP A 62 6.67 -8.50 3.62
C ASP A 62 6.59 -9.48 2.43
N GLU A 63 5.97 -9.09 1.31
CA GLU A 63 5.89 -9.93 0.11
C GLU A 63 7.26 -10.10 -0.58
N GLU A 64 8.06 -9.04 -0.68
CA GLU A 64 9.42 -9.09 -1.26
C GLU A 64 10.37 -9.98 -0.44
N MET A 65 10.12 -10.12 0.87
CA MET A 65 10.92 -10.98 1.77
C MET A 65 10.46 -12.44 1.79
N ALA A 66 9.18 -12.70 1.52
CA ALA A 66 8.58 -14.04 1.58
C ALA A 66 8.63 -14.81 0.24
N GLY A 67 8.76 -14.11 -0.89
CA GLY A 67 8.66 -14.67 -2.22
C GLY A 67 9.89 -14.47 -3.11
N ILE A 68 9.67 -14.54 -4.43
CA ILE A 68 10.66 -14.12 -5.42
C ILE A 68 10.58 -12.60 -5.51
N PRO A 69 11.64 -11.86 -5.16
CA PRO A 69 11.62 -10.41 -5.16
C PRO A 69 11.36 -9.89 -6.58
N MET A 70 10.33 -9.05 -6.73
CA MET A 70 9.99 -8.41 -8.00
C MET A 70 10.82 -7.13 -8.19
N LEU A 71 11.27 -6.51 -7.10
CA LEU A 71 12.00 -5.24 -7.13
C LEU A 71 13.50 -5.49 -7.11
N SER A 72 14.19 -5.11 -8.19
CA SER A 72 15.66 -5.20 -8.25
C SER A 72 16.32 -4.17 -7.32
N SER A 73 17.51 -4.50 -6.82
CA SER A 73 18.33 -3.59 -6.02
C SER A 73 18.63 -2.27 -6.76
N GLU A 74 18.78 -2.33 -8.08
CA GLU A 74 18.98 -1.16 -8.92
C GLU A 74 17.74 -0.24 -8.94
N LEU A 75 16.53 -0.81 -9.09
CA LEU A 75 15.28 -0.05 -9.04
C LEU A 75 15.08 0.61 -7.69
N LEU A 76 15.27 -0.14 -6.59
CA LEU A 76 15.16 0.39 -5.23
C LEU A 76 16.16 1.53 -5.00
N SER A 77 17.40 1.36 -5.46
CA SER A 77 18.44 2.38 -5.35
C SER A 77 18.10 3.65 -6.14
N GLN A 78 17.51 3.51 -7.34
CA GLN A 78 17.03 4.64 -8.12
C GLN A 78 15.86 5.36 -7.43
N MET A 79 14.90 4.63 -6.85
CA MET A 79 13.79 5.22 -6.09
C MET A 79 14.27 6.05 -4.88
N ILE A 80 15.30 5.56 -4.17
CA ILE A 80 15.90 6.28 -3.05
C ILE A 80 16.63 7.54 -3.53
N ARG A 81 17.43 7.44 -4.60
CA ARG A 81 18.14 8.60 -5.18
C ARG A 81 17.18 9.66 -5.71
N SER A 82 16.07 9.26 -6.32
CA SER A 82 15.07 10.19 -6.86
C SER A 82 14.30 10.93 -5.75
N HIS A 83 14.22 10.39 -4.54
CA HIS A 83 13.63 11.10 -3.39
C HIS A 83 14.47 12.28 -2.89
N GLY A 84 15.74 12.41 -3.33
CA GLY A 84 16.62 13.52 -2.95
C GLY A 84 16.78 14.63 -4.00
N ASN A 85 16.22 14.47 -5.20
CA ASN A 85 16.39 15.41 -6.32
C ASN A 85 15.04 16.00 -6.77
N ALA A 86 15.07 17.19 -7.37
CA ALA A 86 13.90 17.94 -7.88
C ALA A 86 13.03 17.20 -8.92
N MET A 87 13.39 15.98 -9.31
CA MET A 87 12.66 15.10 -10.24
C MET A 87 11.74 14.08 -9.55
N GLN A 88 11.56 14.17 -8.22
CA GLN A 88 10.73 13.24 -7.45
C GLN A 88 9.30 13.08 -8.02
N ASP A 89 8.66 14.19 -8.40
CA ASP A 89 7.32 14.19 -8.99
C ASP A 89 7.26 13.55 -10.38
N MET A 90 8.34 13.69 -11.16
CA MET A 90 8.42 13.13 -12.52
C MET A 90 8.58 11.61 -12.48
N MET A 91 9.44 11.10 -11.58
CA MET A 91 9.64 9.66 -11.40
C MET A 91 8.37 8.98 -10.86
N GLY A 92 7.68 9.62 -9.91
CA GLY A 92 6.41 9.11 -9.36
C GLY A 92 5.33 8.95 -10.45
N LYS A 93 5.12 10.00 -11.25
CA LYS A 93 4.15 9.96 -12.37
C LYS A 93 4.54 8.94 -13.44
N TYR A 94 5.82 8.79 -13.73
CA TYR A 94 6.31 7.82 -14.71
C TYR A 94 6.05 6.37 -14.26
N LEU A 95 6.33 6.05 -12.99
CA LEU A 95 6.05 4.74 -12.42
C LEU A 95 4.55 4.45 -12.39
N GLU A 96 3.73 5.40 -11.96
CA GLU A 96 2.26 5.24 -11.96
C GLU A 96 1.72 4.94 -13.36
N SER A 97 2.20 5.68 -14.37
CA SER A 97 1.81 5.48 -15.77
C SER A 97 2.19 4.08 -16.28
N ASN A 98 3.41 3.62 -16.01
CA ASN A 98 3.86 2.29 -16.42
C ASN A 98 3.11 1.16 -15.69
N VAL A 99 2.85 1.30 -14.39
CA VAL A 99 2.05 0.32 -13.62
C VAL A 99 0.61 0.25 -14.16
N ARG A 100 0.02 1.40 -14.51
CA ARG A 100 -1.30 1.45 -15.13
C ARG A 100 -1.31 0.76 -16.49
N ALA A 101 -0.35 1.05 -17.35
CA ALA A 101 -0.21 0.43 -18.67
C ALA A 101 -0.01 -1.10 -18.56
N PHE A 102 0.79 -1.56 -17.60
CA PHE A 102 1.00 -2.98 -17.34
C PHE A 102 -0.28 -3.68 -16.84
N THR A 103 -1.02 -3.04 -15.93
CA THR A 103 -2.32 -3.55 -15.45
C THR A 103 -3.35 -3.64 -16.59
N GLU A 104 -3.41 -2.61 -17.45
CA GLU A 104 -4.30 -2.60 -18.62
C GLU A 104 -3.93 -3.67 -19.65
N MET A 105 -2.64 -3.96 -19.82
CA MET A 105 -2.16 -5.02 -20.71
C MET A 105 -2.54 -6.41 -20.18
N GLN A 106 -2.44 -6.65 -18.87
CA GLN A 106 -2.88 -7.90 -18.26
C GLN A 106 -4.41 -8.08 -18.32
N ALA A 107 -5.18 -7.01 -18.14
CA ALA A 107 -6.64 -7.06 -18.22
C ALA A 107 -7.18 -7.37 -19.64
N ARG A 108 -6.33 -7.28 -20.67
CA ARG A 108 -6.65 -7.61 -22.06
C ARG A 108 -6.20 -9.01 -22.50
N GLN A 109 -5.46 -9.74 -21.66
CA GLN A 109 -5.09 -11.14 -21.87
C GLN A 109 -6.06 -12.06 -21.13
#